data_AF-A0A4Q5SFC6-F1
#
_entry.id   AF-A0A4Q5SFC6-F1
#
_cell.length_a   1.000
_cell.length_b   1.000
_cell.length_c   1.000
_cell.angle_alpha   90.00
_cell.angle_beta   90.00
_cell.angle_gamma   90.00
#
_symmetry.space_group_name_H-M   'P 1'
#
loop_
_entity.id
_entity.type
_entity.pdbx_description
1 polymer ?
#
loop_
_entity_poly.entity_id
_entity_poly.type
_entity_poly.pdbx_seq_one_letter_code
_entity_poly.pdbx_strand_id
1 'polypeptide(L)'
;MFEQEDQHEPGRMERALSRPVPLWGVLLTSLLLMATAIGFGAIVDGWEKAGRLGHAAIGIARAPDTVMGLFKDAAPIFRGDYQRLPGGFTRDASFADTGYALISPFDPARGRSVVQLLRLGDGAVAHEFVPDVDAANAASRFTSAHIDVRRDKDAPRNRLMHPLLLADGGLVIHDSTPLARYDACGKLV
;
A
#
# COMPACT_ATOMS: atom_id res chain seq x y z
N MET A 1 54.66 32.74 -6.23
CA MET A 1 55.36 31.49 -6.58
C MET A 1 54.28 30.60 -7.18
N PHE A 2 54.38 30.37 -8.49
CA PHE A 2 53.25 30.05 -9.38
C PHE A 2 52.64 28.67 -9.13
N GLU A 3 51.30 28.62 -9.14
CA GLU A 3 50.47 27.42 -9.19
C GLU A 3 50.79 26.60 -10.44
N GLN A 4 50.99 25.31 -10.25
CA GLN A 4 51.28 24.33 -11.28
C GLN A 4 49.98 23.56 -11.55
N GLU A 5 49.29 23.87 -12.65
CA GLU A 5 48.11 23.13 -13.12
C GLU A 5 48.53 21.74 -13.59
N ASP A 6 48.05 20.70 -12.90
CA ASP A 6 48.17 19.31 -13.31
C ASP A 6 47.30 19.06 -14.57
N GLN A 7 47.96 18.86 -15.71
CA GLN A 7 47.29 18.45 -16.95
C GLN A 7 46.92 16.97 -16.89
N HIS A 8 45.67 16.69 -16.54
CA HIS A 8 45.09 15.35 -16.65
C HIS A 8 44.77 15.05 -18.13
N GLU A 9 45.64 14.30 -18.80
CA GLU A 9 45.41 13.80 -20.17
C GLU A 9 44.20 12.83 -20.17
N PRO A 10 43.08 13.18 -20.84
CA PRO A 10 41.89 12.35 -20.79
C PRO A 10 42.13 11.00 -21.44
N GLY A 11 41.71 9.93 -20.77
CA GLY A 11 41.89 8.56 -21.22
C GLY A 11 41.22 8.30 -22.57
N ARG A 12 41.67 7.28 -23.30
CA ARG A 12 41.09 6.89 -24.61
C ARG A 12 39.56 6.70 -24.56
N MET A 13 39.03 6.28 -23.42
CA MET A 13 37.61 6.06 -23.17
C MET A 13 36.84 7.37 -23.00
N GLU A 14 37.42 8.35 -22.31
CA GLU A 14 36.82 9.69 -22.09
C GLU A 14 36.74 10.48 -23.40
N ARG A 15 37.75 10.35 -24.28
CA ARG A 15 37.71 10.92 -25.64
C ARG A 15 36.66 10.26 -26.54
N ALA A 16 36.36 8.97 -26.33
CA ALA A 16 35.31 8.29 -27.08
C ALA A 16 33.91 8.72 -26.61
N LEU A 17 33.73 8.92 -25.31
CA LEU A 17 32.45 9.30 -24.70
C LEU A 17 32.10 10.79 -24.94
N SER A 18 33.10 11.67 -25.04
CA SER A 18 32.93 13.12 -25.25
C SER A 18 32.84 13.54 -26.72
N ARG A 19 32.84 12.58 -27.66
CA ARG A 19 32.67 12.89 -29.08
C ARG A 19 31.27 13.43 -29.35
N PRO A 20 31.12 14.49 -30.15
CA PRO A 20 29.82 14.99 -30.53
C PRO A 20 29.05 13.91 -31.29
N VAL A 21 27.97 13.41 -30.69
CA VAL A 21 27.10 12.42 -31.32
C VAL A 21 26.13 13.18 -32.22
N PRO A 22 25.99 12.79 -33.51
CA PRO A 22 25.05 13.46 -34.38
C PRO A 22 23.60 13.24 -33.90
N LEU A 23 22.82 14.31 -33.85
CA LEU A 23 21.43 14.28 -33.36
C LEU A 23 20.56 13.26 -34.12
N TRP A 24 20.77 13.12 -35.44
CA TRP A 24 20.04 12.15 -36.25
C TRP A 24 20.34 10.70 -35.81
N GLY A 25 21.57 10.43 -35.38
CA GLY A 25 21.96 9.11 -34.86
C GLY A 25 21.22 8.81 -33.57
N VAL A 26 21.16 9.76 -32.65
CA VAL A 26 20.39 9.63 -31.39
C VAL A 26 18.90 9.39 -31.67
N LEU A 27 18.31 10.17 -32.57
CA LEU A 27 16.91 10.01 -32.96
C LEU A 27 16.62 8.64 -33.57
N LEU A 28 17.50 8.17 -34.46
CA LEU A 28 17.36 6.87 -35.10
C LEU A 28 17.52 5.72 -34.10
N THR A 29 18.49 5.81 -33.19
CA THR A 29 18.66 4.82 -32.11
C THR A 29 17.47 4.82 -31.15
N SER A 30 16.94 5.99 -30.79
CA SER A 30 15.74 6.09 -29.94
C SER A 30 14.51 5.47 -30.60
N LEU A 31 14.30 5.72 -31.90
CA LEU A 31 13.23 5.11 -32.68
C LEU A 31 13.38 3.59 -32.76
N LEU A 32 14.60 3.12 -33.01
CA LEU A 32 14.90 1.69 -33.05
C LEU A 32 14.63 1.03 -31.67
N LEU A 33 15.05 1.66 -30.58
CA LEU A 33 14.77 1.18 -29.23
C LEU A 33 13.27 1.06 -28.97
N MET A 34 12.49 2.08 -29.34
CA MET A 34 11.04 2.05 -29.19
C MET A 34 10.40 0.94 -30.01
N ALA A 35 10.81 0.77 -31.27
CA ALA A 35 10.33 -0.33 -32.12
C ALA A 35 10.69 -1.71 -31.54
N THR A 36 11.93 -1.88 -31.05
CA THR A 36 12.35 -3.14 -30.43
C THR A 36 11.59 -3.44 -29.14
N ALA A 37 11.29 -2.43 -28.31
CA ALA A 37 10.52 -2.59 -27.08
C ALA A 37 9.08 -3.01 -27.37
N ILE A 38 8.43 -2.39 -28.38
CA ILE A 38 7.08 -2.76 -28.81
C ILE A 38 7.06 -4.19 -29.36
N GLY A 39 8.02 -4.54 -30.23
CA GLY A 39 8.14 -5.89 -30.79
C GLY A 39 8.40 -6.95 -29.72
N PHE A 40 9.26 -6.65 -28.74
CA PHE A 40 9.50 -7.51 -27.58
C PHE A 40 8.23 -7.72 -26.75
N GLY A 41 7.47 -6.64 -26.47
CA GLY A 41 6.19 -6.73 -25.76
C GLY A 41 5.18 -7.63 -26.48
N ALA A 42 5.07 -7.53 -27.80
CA ALA A 42 4.18 -8.38 -28.60
C ALA A 42 4.60 -9.87 -28.57
N ILE A 43 5.91 -10.15 -28.54
CA ILE A 43 6.43 -11.54 -28.40
C ILE A 43 6.13 -12.10 -27.01
N VAL A 44 6.26 -11.29 -25.96
CA VAL A 44 5.95 -11.69 -24.57
C VAL A 44 4.45 -11.97 -24.40
N ASP A 45 3.58 -11.12 -24.97
CA ASP A 45 2.12 -11.32 -24.93
C ASP A 45 1.70 -12.59 -25.70
N GLY A 46 2.33 -12.85 -26.84
CA GLY A 46 2.09 -14.02 -27.69
C GLY A 46 3.00 -15.24 -27.41
N TRP A 47 3.57 -15.38 -26.21
CA TRP A 47 4.67 -16.32 -25.94
C TRP A 47 4.38 -17.78 -26.30
N GLU A 48 3.13 -18.24 -26.16
CA GLU A 48 2.70 -19.60 -26.55
C GLU A 48 2.79 -19.82 -28.08
N LYS A 49 2.57 -18.77 -28.87
CA LYS A 49 2.63 -18.80 -30.33
C LYS A 49 4.05 -18.57 -30.88
N ALA A 50 4.90 -17.88 -30.12
CA ALA A 50 6.28 -17.55 -30.50
C ALA A 50 7.30 -18.66 -30.21
N GLY A 51 6.87 -19.78 -29.61
CA GLY A 51 7.69 -20.97 -29.38
C GLY A 51 8.94 -20.68 -28.52
N ARG A 52 10.11 -21.15 -28.95
CA ARG A 52 11.37 -21.04 -28.16
C ARG A 52 11.78 -19.59 -27.86
N LEU A 53 11.48 -18.65 -28.74
CA LEU A 53 11.76 -17.22 -28.53
C LEU A 53 10.81 -16.62 -27.48
N GLY A 54 9.54 -17.04 -27.47
CA GLY A 54 8.58 -16.63 -26.44
C GLY A 54 8.97 -17.11 -25.04
N HIS A 55 9.43 -18.36 -24.93
CA HIS A 55 9.91 -18.91 -23.66
C HIS A 55 11.17 -18.22 -23.13
N ALA A 56 12.10 -17.83 -24.01
CA ALA A 56 13.26 -17.04 -23.61
C ALA A 56 12.85 -15.62 -23.15
N ALA A 57 11.93 -14.99 -23.89
CA ALA A 57 11.44 -13.65 -23.59
C ALA A 57 10.69 -13.58 -22.24
N ILE A 58 9.81 -14.55 -21.94
CA ILE A 58 9.10 -14.59 -20.65
C ILE A 58 10.05 -14.86 -19.47
N GLY A 59 11.11 -15.65 -19.69
CA GLY A 59 12.15 -15.87 -18.68
C GLY A 59 12.88 -14.59 -18.29
N ILE A 60 13.23 -13.76 -19.29
CA ILE A 60 13.86 -12.45 -19.06
C ILE A 60 12.86 -11.48 -18.41
N ALA A 61 11.60 -11.46 -18.89
CA ALA A 61 10.56 -10.58 -18.35
C ALA A 61 10.22 -10.85 -16.88
N ARG A 62 10.37 -12.09 -16.41
CA ARG A 62 10.16 -12.51 -15.00
C ARG A 62 11.40 -12.42 -14.11
N ALA A 63 12.54 -11.98 -14.64
CA ALA A 63 13.74 -11.77 -13.83
C ALA A 63 13.49 -10.83 -12.63
N PRO A 64 12.74 -9.71 -12.75
CA PRO A 64 12.41 -8.87 -11.61
C PRO A 64 11.62 -9.60 -10.53
N ASP A 65 10.70 -10.50 -10.87
CA ASP A 65 9.93 -11.28 -9.89
C ASP A 65 10.82 -12.21 -9.07
N THR A 66 11.85 -12.77 -9.70
CA THR A 66 12.82 -13.67 -9.05
C THR A 66 13.71 -12.87 -8.10
N VAL A 67 14.19 -11.70 -8.54
CA VAL A 67 14.95 -10.76 -7.71
C VAL A 67 14.10 -10.27 -6.53
N MET A 68 12.85 -9.89 -6.78
CA MET A 68 11.90 -9.49 -5.75
C MET A 68 11.64 -10.63 -4.76
N GLY A 69 11.60 -11.88 -5.22
CA GLY A 69 11.51 -13.07 -4.39
C GLY A 69 12.65 -13.19 -3.36
N LEU A 70 13.88 -12.84 -3.74
CA LEU A 70 15.04 -12.80 -2.83
C LEU A 70 14.89 -11.71 -1.75
N PHE A 71 14.16 -10.63 -2.04
CA PHE A 71 13.88 -9.55 -1.09
C PHE A 71 12.61 -9.77 -0.25
N LYS A 72 11.74 -10.72 -0.60
CA LYS A 72 10.53 -11.03 0.18
C LYS A 72 10.86 -11.50 1.60
N ASP A 73 11.93 -12.25 1.77
CA ASP A 73 12.41 -12.68 3.09
C ASP A 73 13.22 -11.60 3.83
N ALA A 74 13.56 -10.50 3.15
CA ALA A 74 14.25 -9.34 3.72
C ALA A 74 13.31 -8.27 4.26
N ALA A 75 12.00 -8.37 3.98
CA ALA A 75 11.02 -7.65 4.77
C ALA A 75 11.15 -8.11 6.24
N PRO A 76 11.03 -7.21 7.24
CA PRO A 76 10.92 -7.60 8.64
C PRO A 76 9.56 -8.27 8.84
N ILE A 77 9.40 -9.47 8.30
CA ILE A 77 8.34 -10.39 8.70
C ILE A 77 8.65 -10.66 10.16
N PHE A 78 7.66 -10.47 11.03
CA PHE A 78 7.72 -10.83 12.43
C PHE A 78 8.24 -12.27 12.56
N ARG A 79 9.55 -12.43 12.82
CA ARG A 79 10.22 -13.72 13.00
C ARG A 79 10.14 -14.04 14.48
N GLY A 80 9.20 -14.92 14.84
CA GLY A 80 8.98 -15.34 16.22
C GLY A 80 7.86 -16.37 16.31
N ASP A 81 7.90 -17.19 17.35
CA ASP A 81 6.81 -18.11 17.69
C ASP A 81 5.69 -17.32 18.38
N TYR A 82 4.83 -16.70 17.57
CA TYR A 82 3.70 -15.94 18.10
C TYR A 82 2.50 -16.85 18.37
N GLN A 83 1.90 -16.69 19.54
CA GLN A 83 0.63 -17.30 19.87
C GLN A 83 -0.47 -16.63 19.04
N ARG A 84 -1.29 -17.42 18.35
CA ARG A 84 -2.51 -16.92 17.69
C ARG A 84 -3.60 -16.66 18.72
N LEU A 85 -4.20 -15.48 18.66
CA LEU A 85 -5.33 -15.06 19.45
C LEU A 85 -6.63 -15.08 18.62
N PRO A 86 -7.81 -15.03 19.25
CA PRO A 86 -9.07 -14.76 18.56
C PRO A 86 -8.98 -13.48 17.70
N GLY A 87 -9.76 -13.40 16.62
CA GLY A 87 -9.81 -12.21 15.75
C GLY A 87 -8.60 -12.01 14.82
N GLY A 88 -7.70 -13.00 14.71
CA GLY A 88 -6.55 -12.94 13.79
C GLY A 88 -5.31 -12.25 14.35
N PHE A 89 -5.31 -11.92 15.64
CA PHE A 89 -4.15 -11.34 16.32
C PHE A 89 -3.06 -12.38 16.60
N THR A 90 -1.83 -11.90 16.68
CA THR A 90 -0.68 -12.69 17.08
C THR A 90 0.03 -11.98 18.22
N ARG A 91 0.58 -12.75 19.16
CA ARG A 91 1.14 -12.22 20.40
C ARG A 91 2.42 -12.95 20.76
N ASP A 92 3.41 -12.19 21.22
CA ASP A 92 4.63 -12.76 21.79
C ASP A 92 4.31 -13.47 23.12
N ALA A 93 4.95 -14.60 23.40
CA ALA A 93 4.70 -15.36 24.64
C ALA A 93 5.02 -14.57 25.92
N SER A 94 5.96 -13.62 25.85
CA SER A 94 6.37 -12.76 26.96
C SER A 94 5.51 -11.51 27.13
N PHE A 95 4.57 -11.25 26.21
CA PHE A 95 3.72 -10.07 26.28
C PHE A 95 2.75 -10.15 27.47
N ALA A 96 2.79 -9.14 28.34
CA ALA A 96 1.88 -9.00 29.46
C ALA A 96 1.38 -7.54 29.54
N ASP A 97 0.13 -7.34 29.12
CA ASP A 97 -0.58 -6.07 29.24
C ASP A 97 -2.05 -6.35 29.60
N THR A 98 -2.56 -5.67 30.62
CA THR A 98 -3.96 -5.77 31.08
C THR A 98 -4.88 -4.75 30.42
N GLY A 99 -4.32 -3.88 29.58
CA GLY A 99 -5.02 -2.85 28.86
C GLY A 99 -5.89 -3.37 27.73
N TYR A 100 -6.33 -2.41 26.92
CA TYR A 100 -7.23 -2.64 25.80
C TYR A 100 -6.69 -1.98 24.54
N ALA A 101 -6.96 -2.59 23.39
CA ALA A 101 -6.74 -1.99 22.09
C ALA A 101 -8.08 -1.67 21.44
N LEU A 102 -8.20 -0.47 20.88
CA LEU A 102 -9.32 -0.08 20.05
C LEU A 102 -8.92 -0.22 18.58
N ILE A 103 -9.61 -1.10 17.87
CA ILE A 103 -9.29 -1.49 16.50
C ILE A 103 -10.51 -1.33 15.59
N SER A 104 -10.28 -1.17 14.30
CA SER A 104 -11.34 -0.98 13.30
C SER A 104 -11.29 -2.04 12.18
N PRO A 105 -11.54 -3.33 12.48
CA PRO A 105 -11.49 -4.37 11.47
C PRO A 105 -12.65 -4.28 10.47
N PHE A 106 -12.48 -4.91 9.30
CA PHE A 106 -13.57 -5.16 8.37
C PHE A 106 -14.30 -6.45 8.74
N ASP A 107 -15.62 -6.38 8.93
CA ASP A 107 -16.46 -7.55 9.17
C ASP A 107 -17.02 -8.06 7.83
N PRO A 108 -16.55 -9.23 7.33
CA PRO A 108 -17.02 -9.79 6.07
C PRO A 108 -18.46 -10.28 6.12
N ALA A 109 -19.00 -10.65 7.30
CA ALA A 109 -20.39 -11.10 7.43
C ALA A 109 -21.38 -9.94 7.25
N ARG A 110 -21.00 -8.74 7.71
CA ARG A 110 -21.79 -7.51 7.57
C ARG A 110 -21.38 -6.68 6.34
N GLY A 111 -20.25 -7.00 5.70
CA GLY A 111 -19.72 -6.29 4.54
C GLY A 111 -19.31 -4.84 4.84
N ARG A 112 -18.87 -4.56 6.08
CA ARG A 112 -18.55 -3.20 6.54
C ARG A 112 -17.53 -3.20 7.67
N SER A 113 -16.86 -2.08 7.91
CA SER A 113 -16.01 -1.92 9.10
C SER A 113 -16.84 -1.80 10.38
N VAL A 114 -16.27 -2.33 11.46
CA VAL A 114 -16.76 -2.22 12.84
C VAL A 114 -15.64 -1.69 13.73
N VAL A 115 -15.95 -1.20 14.92
CA VAL A 115 -14.93 -0.89 15.93
C VAL A 115 -15.02 -1.93 17.03
N GLN A 116 -13.88 -2.51 17.42
CA GLN A 116 -13.82 -3.49 18.50
C GLN A 116 -12.87 -3.00 19.59
N LEU A 117 -13.30 -3.14 20.83
CA LEU A 117 -12.48 -2.98 22.01
C LEU A 117 -11.94 -4.36 22.41
N LEU A 118 -10.68 -4.62 22.13
CA LEU A 118 -10.00 -5.88 22.38
C LEU A 118 -9.27 -5.82 23.73
N ARG A 119 -9.39 -6.86 24.54
CA ARG A 119 -8.56 -7.03 25.73
C ARG A 119 -7.20 -7.60 25.35
N LEU A 120 -6.13 -6.93 25.74
CA LEU A 120 -4.76 -7.30 25.33
C LEU A 120 -4.27 -8.60 25.99
N GLY A 121 -4.79 -8.95 27.16
CA GLY A 121 -4.37 -10.14 27.91
C GLY A 121 -4.73 -11.48 27.24
N ASP A 122 -5.90 -11.57 26.62
CA ASP A 122 -6.45 -12.81 26.04
C ASP A 122 -6.93 -12.67 24.58
N GLY A 123 -6.93 -11.45 24.03
CA GLY A 123 -7.47 -11.17 22.71
C GLY A 123 -8.99 -11.30 22.63
N ALA A 124 -9.70 -11.28 23.76
CA ALA A 124 -11.15 -11.30 23.75
C ALA A 124 -11.71 -9.93 23.35
N VAL A 125 -12.74 -9.93 22.50
CA VAL A 125 -13.51 -8.72 22.18
C VAL A 125 -14.38 -8.38 23.40
N ALA A 126 -14.05 -7.28 24.09
CA ALA A 126 -14.79 -6.80 25.24
C ALA A 126 -16.07 -6.07 24.82
N HIS A 127 -16.02 -5.33 23.72
CA HIS A 127 -17.17 -4.65 23.14
C HIS A 127 -17.01 -4.47 21.63
N GLU A 128 -18.12 -4.48 20.91
CA GLU A 128 -18.17 -4.22 19.48
C GLU A 128 -19.16 -3.08 19.20
N PHE A 129 -18.72 -2.11 18.42
CA PHE A 129 -19.52 -1.00 17.95
C PHE A 129 -19.76 -1.14 16.45
N VAL A 130 -20.99 -0.87 16.02
CA VAL A 130 -21.38 -0.82 14.61
C VAL A 130 -21.90 0.60 14.31
N PRO A 131 -21.00 1.59 14.10
CA PRO A 131 -21.39 2.99 13.95
C PRO A 131 -22.33 3.22 12.75
N ASP A 132 -23.42 3.96 12.91
CA ASP A 132 -24.30 4.32 11.79
C ASP A 132 -23.71 5.47 10.94
N VAL A 133 -22.73 5.13 10.11
CA VAL A 133 -22.01 6.08 9.25
C VAL A 133 -22.90 6.71 8.18
N ASP A 134 -23.95 6.01 7.74
CA ASP A 134 -24.88 6.54 6.75
C ASP A 134 -25.74 7.65 7.37
N ALA A 135 -26.15 7.50 8.64
CA ALA A 135 -26.81 8.58 9.38
C ALA A 135 -25.90 9.81 9.52
N ALA A 136 -24.61 9.62 9.83
CA ALA A 136 -23.65 10.71 9.91
C ALA A 136 -23.46 11.44 8.57
N ASN A 137 -23.35 10.68 7.48
CA ASN A 137 -23.24 11.21 6.12
C ASN A 137 -24.51 11.97 5.71
N ALA A 138 -25.69 11.49 6.10
CA ALA A 138 -26.97 12.14 5.84
C ALA A 138 -27.13 13.46 6.61
N ALA A 139 -26.64 13.53 7.85
CA ALA A 139 -26.66 14.75 8.67
C ALA A 139 -25.61 15.79 8.23
N SER A 140 -24.59 15.37 7.48
CA SER A 140 -23.52 16.24 7.03
C SER A 140 -23.96 17.25 5.97
N ARG A 141 -23.45 18.48 6.11
CA ARG A 141 -23.55 19.55 5.11
C ARG A 141 -22.32 19.66 4.22
N PHE A 142 -21.37 18.73 4.35
CA PHE A 142 -20.14 18.72 3.56
C PHE A 142 -20.48 18.53 2.08
N THR A 143 -19.96 19.44 1.25
CA THR A 143 -20.07 19.37 -0.20
C THR A 143 -18.68 19.59 -0.81
N SER A 144 -18.35 18.83 -1.84
CA SER A 144 -17.08 18.92 -2.55
C SER A 144 -17.29 18.57 -4.02
N ALA A 145 -16.49 19.15 -4.91
CA ALA A 145 -16.47 18.77 -6.32
C ALA A 145 -15.84 17.38 -6.56
N HIS A 146 -15.06 16.89 -5.59
CA HIS A 146 -14.26 15.67 -5.74
C HIS A 146 -14.77 14.49 -4.92
N ILE A 147 -15.46 14.75 -3.81
CA ILE A 147 -15.87 13.72 -2.85
C ILE A 147 -17.37 13.85 -2.61
N ASP A 148 -18.08 12.75 -2.86
CA ASP A 148 -19.47 12.58 -2.43
C ASP A 148 -19.47 11.62 -1.24
N VAL A 149 -19.66 12.15 -0.03
CA VAL A 149 -19.62 11.33 1.19
C VAL A 149 -20.68 10.24 1.24
N ARG A 150 -21.82 10.39 0.55
CA ARG A 150 -22.88 9.38 0.55
C ARG A 150 -22.57 8.25 -0.44
N ARG A 151 -21.86 8.56 -1.54
CA ARG A 151 -21.45 7.58 -2.56
C ARG A 151 -20.12 6.90 -2.21
N ASP A 152 -19.17 7.68 -1.72
CA ASP A 152 -17.77 7.26 -1.57
C ASP A 152 -17.45 6.75 -0.16
N LYS A 153 -18.29 7.09 0.83
CA LYS A 153 -18.05 6.86 2.27
C LYS A 153 -19.25 6.27 3.02
N ASP A 154 -20.10 5.56 2.29
CA ASP A 154 -21.19 4.75 2.83
C ASP A 154 -20.69 3.62 3.75
N ALA A 155 -21.59 2.98 4.49
CA ALA A 155 -21.25 1.95 5.47
C ALA A 155 -20.29 0.85 4.95
N PRO A 156 -20.40 0.31 3.72
CA PRO A 156 -19.46 -0.68 3.19
C PRO A 156 -18.06 -0.13 2.88
N ARG A 157 -17.95 1.15 2.49
CA ARG A 157 -16.68 1.78 2.07
C ARG A 157 -15.99 2.55 3.18
N ASN A 158 -16.70 2.82 4.27
CA ASN A 158 -16.15 3.54 5.40
C ASN A 158 -15.16 2.68 6.17
N ARG A 159 -13.96 3.21 6.41
CA ARG A 159 -12.87 2.48 7.08
C ARG A 159 -12.85 2.69 8.60
N LEU A 160 -13.66 3.61 9.11
CA LEU A 160 -13.73 3.97 10.53
C LEU A 160 -12.33 4.24 11.13
N MET A 161 -11.52 5.04 10.43
CA MET A 161 -10.14 5.30 10.84
C MET A 161 -10.10 6.02 12.20
N HIS A 162 -9.00 5.78 12.93
CA HIS A 162 -8.64 6.46 14.18
C HIS A 162 -9.81 6.64 15.17
N PRO A 163 -10.50 5.56 15.57
CA PRO A 163 -11.55 5.68 16.56
C PRO A 163 -10.98 6.20 17.88
N LEU A 164 -11.72 7.10 18.53
CA LEU A 164 -11.42 7.61 19.86
C LEU A 164 -12.56 7.20 20.80
N LEU A 165 -12.22 6.40 21.80
CA LEU A 165 -13.14 6.03 22.88
C LEU A 165 -13.22 7.17 23.90
N LEU A 166 -14.44 7.58 24.23
CA LEU A 166 -14.72 8.62 25.20
C LEU A 166 -14.99 8.00 26.58
N ALA A 167 -14.87 8.83 27.63
CA ALA A 167 -15.09 8.40 29.02
C ALA A 167 -16.52 7.95 29.33
N ASP A 168 -17.50 8.37 28.52
CA ASP A 168 -18.91 7.96 28.61
C ASP A 168 -19.21 6.66 27.84
N GLY A 169 -18.19 6.03 27.26
CA GLY A 169 -18.33 4.83 26.42
C GLY A 169 -18.76 5.11 24.99
N GLY A 170 -18.94 6.39 24.61
CA GLY A 170 -19.16 6.78 23.23
C GLY A 170 -17.90 6.71 22.38
N LEU A 171 -18.07 6.79 21.07
CA LEU A 171 -16.99 6.82 20.09
C LEU A 171 -17.02 8.10 19.28
N VAL A 172 -15.84 8.67 19.02
CA VAL A 172 -15.65 9.66 17.96
C VAL A 172 -14.86 9.01 16.85
N ILE A 173 -15.35 9.13 15.62
CA ILE A 173 -14.75 8.47 14.46
C ILE A 173 -14.56 9.49 13.35
N HIS A 174 -13.41 9.38 12.68
CA HIS A 174 -13.06 10.20 11.54
C HIS A 174 -12.23 9.39 10.54
N ASP A 175 -12.71 9.29 9.31
CA ASP A 175 -11.88 8.98 8.14
C ASP A 175 -11.81 10.26 7.29
N SER A 176 -11.72 10.15 5.98
CA SER A 176 -12.11 11.18 5.02
C SER A 176 -13.64 11.36 4.96
N THR A 177 -14.27 11.37 6.14
CA THR A 177 -15.70 11.55 6.40
C THR A 177 -15.92 12.70 7.37
N PRO A 178 -17.16 13.18 7.53
CA PRO A 178 -17.51 14.05 8.64
C PRO A 178 -17.07 13.43 9.97
N LEU A 179 -16.53 14.26 10.86
CA LEU A 179 -16.25 13.87 12.24
C LEU A 179 -17.59 13.64 12.94
N ALA A 180 -17.84 12.42 13.40
CA ALA A 180 -19.11 12.03 14.01
C ALA A 180 -18.89 11.38 15.37
N ARG A 181 -19.83 11.63 16.28
CA ARG A 181 -19.90 10.99 17.59
C ARG A 181 -21.01 9.95 17.58
N TYR A 182 -20.73 8.81 18.19
CA TYR A 182 -21.65 7.72 18.38
C TYR A 182 -21.76 7.37 19.86
N ASP A 183 -22.93 6.95 20.30
CA ASP A 183 -23.11 6.41 21.65
C ASP A 183 -22.48 5.01 21.79
N ALA A 184 -22.56 4.44 22.99
CA ALA A 184 -22.03 3.11 23.28
C ALA A 184 -22.69 1.98 22.46
N CYS A 185 -23.86 2.24 21.85
CA CYS A 185 -24.57 1.30 20.97
C CYS A 185 -24.23 1.50 19.49
N GLY A 186 -23.43 2.52 19.15
CA GLY A 186 -23.07 2.86 17.76
C GLY A 186 -24.08 3.76 17.05
N LYS A 187 -25.02 4.39 17.75
CA LYS A 187 -25.96 5.35 17.15
C LYS A 187 -25.39 6.75 17.14
N LEU A 188 -25.67 7.51 16.08
CA LEU A 188 -25.25 8.91 15.95
C LEU A 188 -25.86 9.78 17.07
N VAL A 189 -25.04 10.66 17.67
CA VAL A 189 -25.41 11.61 18.74
C VAL A 189 -25.08 13.05 18.36
#